data_AF-A0A6L6R4N0-F1
#
_entry.id   AF-A0A6L6R4N0-F1
#
_cell.length_a   1.000
_cell.length_b   1.000
_cell.length_c   1.000
_cell.angle_alpha   90.00
_cell.angle_beta   90.00
_cell.angle_gamma   90.00
#
_symmetry.space_group_name_H-M   'P 1'
#
loop_
_entity.id
_entity.type
_entity.pdbx_description
1 polymer ?
#
loop_
_entity_poly.entity_id
_entity_poly.type
_entity_poly.pdbx_seq_one_letter_code
_entity_poly.pdbx_strand_id
1 'polypeptide(L)'
;LAGLGIWHIMGEPSVLAALSPSYGVAYLVANPGLGFGIGAVVILAVTGAEALYADMGHFGLRPIRWAWAALIAPSLVLCYLGQAAVVIQDPAAASDPFFSLAPNPTFALFMVILSTAATVIASQALITGVFSLSRQAVQLGLIPRITIRHTSRSHEGQIYVPIANWLLGFTSIALVIAFGSSSALASAYVLAIAGTMAITTIAFHRVMRDVWRWSSVRTGLITSLFLILDIAFLLSTITKIFDGGWVPVLLASMALTVMLVWRSGQRILAGYLAASSITWTAAMQALGSGTIARTPGECVVLASHPDQVPQALAASIRLLRAVPQHLVVLTVRTSPIPVVADADRLTVTTLSSDIRQVVADVGFTETPSVPDLLRNLPGADGADPAERTYYLSDRAFLATSAGQMGRIGESIFAFLHRNAARPAQFFGIPDGQVVTLSTHMDL
;
A
#
# COMPACT_ATOMS: atom_id res chain seq x y z
N LEU A 1 13.21 29.26 -11.14
CA LEU A 1 13.83 29.15 -9.81
C LEU A 1 15.35 29.24 -9.89
N ALA A 2 16.05 28.28 -10.51
CA ALA A 2 17.52 28.30 -10.62
C ALA A 2 18.08 29.63 -11.17
N GLY A 3 17.47 30.19 -12.23
CA GLY A 3 17.87 31.49 -12.79
C GLY A 3 17.76 32.67 -11.80
N LEU A 4 16.71 32.71 -10.97
CA LEU A 4 16.58 33.72 -9.92
C LEU A 4 17.63 33.53 -8.83
N GLY A 5 17.93 32.27 -8.50
CA GLY A 5 18.99 31.92 -7.56
C GLY A 5 20.34 32.42 -8.04
N ILE A 6 20.72 32.11 -9.27
CA ILE A 6 21.95 32.59 -9.91
C ILE A 6 22.02 34.12 -9.88
N TRP A 7 20.93 34.81 -10.22
CA TRP A 7 20.91 36.26 -10.24
C TRP A 7 21.25 36.89 -8.87
N HIS A 8 20.69 36.36 -7.77
CA HIS A 8 20.99 36.86 -6.42
C HIS A 8 22.37 36.42 -5.92
N ILE A 9 22.84 35.22 -6.28
CA ILE A 9 24.20 34.76 -5.97
C ILE A 9 25.25 35.67 -6.63
N MET A 10 24.99 36.21 -7.82
CA MET A 10 25.89 37.19 -8.44
C MET A 10 26.01 38.49 -7.63
N GLY A 11 24.96 38.85 -6.87
CA GLY A 11 24.95 40.00 -5.97
C GLY A 11 25.64 39.73 -4.62
N GLU A 12 25.64 38.49 -4.14
CA GLU A 12 26.31 38.07 -2.90
C GLU A 12 27.07 36.74 -3.10
N PRO A 13 28.24 36.73 -3.76
CA PRO A 13 28.95 35.48 -4.08
C PRO A 13 29.44 34.70 -2.85
N SER A 14 29.51 35.34 -1.68
CA SER A 14 29.96 34.73 -0.42
C SER A 14 29.09 33.54 0.00
N VAL A 15 27.82 33.50 -0.41
CA VAL A 15 26.89 32.39 -0.10
C VAL A 15 27.37 31.05 -0.64
N LEU A 16 28.19 31.02 -1.69
CA LEU A 16 28.77 29.78 -2.23
C LEU A 16 29.64 29.06 -1.20
N ALA A 17 30.20 29.78 -0.21
CA ALA A 17 30.96 29.18 0.87
C ALA A 17 30.11 28.20 1.70
N ALA A 18 28.78 28.37 1.73
CA ALA A 18 27.85 27.48 2.43
C ALA A 18 27.80 26.05 1.86
N LEU A 19 28.33 25.82 0.64
CA LEU A 19 28.49 24.47 0.09
C LEU A 19 29.52 23.63 0.85
N SER A 20 30.45 24.28 1.56
CA SER A 20 31.41 23.55 2.39
C SER A 20 30.72 23.04 3.66
N PRO A 21 30.75 21.72 3.95
CA PRO A 21 30.16 21.16 5.16
C PRO A 21 30.82 21.67 6.44
N SER A 22 32.01 22.29 6.34
CA SER A 22 32.71 22.90 7.46
C SER A 22 31.87 23.97 8.17
N TYR A 23 31.04 24.74 7.44
CA TYR A 23 30.17 25.76 8.04
C TYR A 23 29.07 25.14 8.90
N GLY A 24 28.45 24.06 8.41
CA GLY A 24 27.45 23.31 9.17
C GLY A 24 28.05 22.70 10.44
N VAL A 25 29.22 22.05 10.32
CA VAL A 25 29.91 21.46 11.47
C VAL A 25 30.34 22.54 12.47
N ALA A 26 30.96 23.64 12.00
CA ALA A 26 31.37 24.74 12.86
C ALA A 26 30.17 25.35 13.60
N TYR A 27 29.03 25.50 12.93
CA TYR A 27 27.80 26.00 13.55
C TYR A 27 27.26 25.05 14.63
N LEU A 28 27.22 23.75 14.35
CA LEU A 28 26.77 22.73 15.32
C LEU A 28 27.69 22.67 16.55
N VAL A 29 29.00 22.79 16.36
CA VAL A 29 30.00 22.80 17.45
C VAL A 29 29.90 24.08 18.28
N ALA A 30 29.74 25.23 17.62
CA ALA A 30 29.61 26.52 18.31
C ALA A 30 28.28 26.68 19.04
N ASN A 31 27.20 26.09 18.53
CA ASN A 31 25.84 26.24 19.04
C ASN A 31 25.14 24.89 19.19
N PRO A 32 25.54 24.02 20.14
CA PRO A 32 25.02 22.66 20.22
C PRO A 32 23.50 22.59 20.45
N GLY A 33 22.94 23.45 21.32
CA GLY A 33 21.51 23.48 21.59
C GLY A 33 20.67 24.00 20.41
N LEU A 34 21.05 25.16 19.86
CA LEU A 34 20.35 25.76 18.70
C LEU A 34 20.55 24.92 17.43
N GLY A 35 21.75 24.40 17.23
CA GLY A 35 22.10 23.51 16.13
C GLY A 35 21.29 22.22 16.16
N PHE A 36 21.09 21.63 17.34
CA PHE A 36 20.17 20.52 17.52
C PHE A 36 18.75 20.90 17.14
N GLY A 37 18.23 22.07 17.55
CA GLY A 37 16.90 22.53 17.16
C GLY A 37 16.75 22.80 15.65
N ILE A 38 17.81 23.34 15.01
CA ILE A 38 17.84 23.62 13.57
C ILE A 38 17.80 22.34 12.74
N GLY A 39 18.34 21.23 13.25
CA GLY A 39 18.24 19.92 12.59
C GLY A 39 16.80 19.53 12.21
N ALA A 40 15.84 19.83 13.09
CA ALA A 40 14.42 19.54 12.88
C ALA A 40 13.81 20.40 11.78
N VAL A 41 14.42 21.54 11.44
CA VAL A 41 13.98 22.42 10.35
C VAL A 41 14.70 22.06 9.05
N VAL A 42 16.01 21.75 9.12
CA VAL A 42 16.83 21.41 7.96
C VAL A 42 16.31 20.17 7.25
N ILE A 43 15.79 19.19 7.99
CA ILE A 43 15.22 17.99 7.37
C ILE A 43 14.07 18.32 6.40
N LEU A 44 13.32 19.42 6.60
CA LEU A 44 12.26 19.85 5.66
C LEU A 44 12.80 20.09 4.25
N ALA A 45 14.05 20.52 4.12
CA ALA A 45 14.67 20.80 2.82
C ALA A 45 14.88 19.55 1.95
N VAL A 46 14.86 18.35 2.56
CA VAL A 46 15.08 17.06 1.89
C VAL A 46 13.78 16.25 1.80
N THR A 47 12.67 16.78 2.30
CA THR A 47 11.37 16.10 2.25
C THR A 47 10.89 15.90 0.82
N GLY A 48 10.25 14.76 0.55
CA GLY A 48 9.82 14.36 -0.79
C GLY A 48 10.78 13.41 -1.50
N ALA A 49 11.98 13.17 -0.97
CA ALA A 49 12.85 12.09 -1.46
C ALA A 49 12.18 10.71 -1.29
N GLU A 50 11.38 10.53 -0.25
CA GLU A 50 10.59 9.34 0.00
C GLU A 50 9.49 9.12 -1.04
N ALA A 51 8.91 10.19 -1.57
CA ALA A 51 7.89 10.13 -2.62
C ALA A 51 8.48 9.64 -3.95
N LEU A 52 9.75 9.95 -4.24
CA LEU A 52 10.45 9.43 -5.41
C LEU A 52 10.52 7.89 -5.40
N TYR A 53 10.55 7.25 -4.23
CA TYR A 53 10.50 5.79 -4.14
C TYR A 53 9.11 5.22 -4.46
N ALA A 54 8.05 5.91 -4.03
CA ALA A 54 6.68 5.51 -4.37
C ALA A 54 6.43 5.56 -5.88
N ASP A 55 7.04 6.52 -6.56
CA ASP A 55 6.90 6.75 -8.00
C ASP A 55 7.83 5.87 -8.87
N MET A 56 8.72 5.07 -8.26
CA MET A 56 9.55 4.11 -9.00
C MET A 56 8.70 3.11 -9.81
N GLY A 57 7.50 2.78 -9.33
CA GLY A 57 6.56 1.90 -10.04
C GLY A 57 6.00 2.51 -11.33
N HIS A 58 6.02 3.83 -11.48
CA HIS A 58 5.46 4.55 -12.64
C HIS A 58 6.53 4.97 -13.64
N PHE A 59 7.66 5.49 -13.18
CA PHE A 59 8.69 6.08 -14.05
C PHE A 59 9.97 5.23 -14.18
N GLY A 60 10.20 4.32 -13.24
CA GLY A 60 11.42 3.52 -13.17
C GLY A 60 12.66 4.32 -12.71
N LEU A 61 13.76 3.59 -12.52
CA LEU A 61 14.95 4.09 -11.83
C LEU A 61 15.73 5.16 -12.61
N ARG A 62 15.92 4.98 -13.92
CA ARG A 62 16.80 5.84 -14.72
C ARG A 62 16.26 7.27 -14.89
N PRO A 63 14.97 7.49 -15.24
CA PRO A 63 14.42 8.84 -15.37
C PRO A 63 14.48 9.62 -14.07
N ILE A 64 14.13 8.97 -12.94
CA ILE A 64 14.18 9.58 -11.61
C ILE A 64 15.60 10.05 -11.26
N ARG A 65 16.61 9.20 -11.47
CA ARG A 65 18.01 9.54 -11.19
C ARG A 65 18.51 10.72 -12.03
N TRP A 66 18.21 10.73 -13.33
CA TRP A 66 18.64 11.82 -14.20
C TRP A 66 17.92 13.13 -13.87
N ALA A 67 16.59 13.09 -13.68
CA ALA A 67 15.82 14.27 -13.31
C ALA A 67 16.32 14.85 -11.98
N TRP A 68 16.54 14.01 -10.97
CA TRP A 68 17.05 14.44 -9.68
C TRP A 68 18.46 15.03 -9.76
N ALA A 69 19.42 14.26 -10.31
CA ALA A 69 20.83 14.63 -10.27
C ALA A 69 21.20 15.77 -11.24
N ALA A 70 20.60 15.81 -12.43
CA ALA A 70 20.97 16.77 -13.46
C ALA A 70 20.18 18.09 -13.37
N LEU A 71 18.93 18.05 -12.88
CA LEU A 71 18.03 19.21 -12.93
C LEU A 71 17.56 19.65 -11.54
N ILE A 72 16.92 18.77 -10.78
CA ILE A 72 16.21 19.16 -9.55
C ILE A 72 17.20 19.56 -8.44
N ALA A 73 18.15 18.69 -8.09
CA ALA A 73 19.08 18.96 -7.00
C ALA A 73 19.95 20.21 -7.26
N PRO A 74 20.57 20.41 -8.44
CA PRO A 74 21.28 21.66 -8.74
C PRO A 74 20.37 22.89 -8.67
N SER A 75 19.14 22.79 -9.18
CA SER A 75 18.19 23.91 -9.16
C SER A 75 17.76 24.29 -7.75
N LEU A 76 17.57 23.32 -6.85
CA LEU A 76 17.20 23.55 -5.45
C LEU A 76 18.36 24.20 -4.69
N VAL A 77 19.59 23.71 -4.88
CA VAL A 77 20.79 24.31 -4.27
C VAL A 77 20.92 25.77 -4.70
N LEU A 78 20.84 26.06 -6.00
CA LEU A 78 20.89 27.43 -6.51
C LEU A 78 19.76 28.31 -5.95
N CYS A 79 18.55 27.74 -5.80
CA CYS A 79 17.41 28.45 -5.23
C CYS A 79 17.66 28.83 -3.76
N TYR A 80 18.10 27.87 -2.93
CA TYR A 80 18.36 28.13 -1.50
C TYR A 80 19.53 29.09 -1.29
N LEU A 81 20.60 28.97 -2.08
CA LEU A 81 21.72 29.93 -2.03
C LEU A 81 21.28 31.33 -2.44
N GLY A 82 20.40 31.45 -3.44
CA GLY A 82 19.79 32.73 -3.80
C GLY A 82 18.94 33.33 -2.67
N GLN A 83 18.15 32.50 -1.96
CA GLN A 83 17.37 32.96 -0.80
C GLN A 83 18.29 33.46 0.32
N ALA A 84 19.39 32.75 0.58
CA ALA A 84 20.40 33.19 1.55
C ALA A 84 21.01 34.54 1.16
N ALA A 85 21.31 34.75 -0.13
CA ALA A 85 21.83 36.03 -0.64
C ALA A 85 20.85 37.18 -0.40
N VAL A 86 19.56 36.96 -0.68
CA VAL A 86 18.50 37.96 -0.41
C VAL A 86 18.42 38.29 1.08
N VAL A 87 18.41 37.28 1.96
CA VAL A 87 18.28 37.50 3.41
C VAL A 87 19.50 38.19 4.02
N ILE A 88 20.70 37.99 3.47
CA ILE A 88 21.91 38.71 3.89
C ILE A 88 21.81 40.20 3.55
N GLN A 89 21.28 40.51 2.37
CA GLN A 89 21.13 41.90 1.89
C GLN A 89 19.96 42.62 2.56
N ASP A 90 18.85 41.92 2.78
CA ASP A 90 17.65 42.42 3.46
C ASP A 90 17.15 41.40 4.50
N PRO A 91 17.47 41.61 5.80
CA PRO A 91 16.99 40.75 6.87
C PRO A 91 15.46 40.68 6.99
N ALA A 92 14.71 41.68 6.49
CA ALA A 92 13.25 41.65 6.50
C ALA A 92 12.68 40.57 5.56
N ALA A 93 13.42 40.20 4.51
CA ALA A 93 13.04 39.15 3.57
C ALA A 93 13.02 37.73 4.19
N ALA A 94 13.48 37.58 5.43
CA ALA A 94 13.44 36.32 6.17
C ALA A 94 12.01 35.80 6.43
N SER A 95 10.97 36.65 6.35
CA SER A 95 9.58 36.21 6.51
C SER A 95 9.14 35.29 5.37
N ASP A 96 9.48 35.64 4.13
CA ASP A 96 9.09 34.93 2.92
C ASP A 96 10.25 34.91 1.89
N PRO A 97 11.35 34.19 2.17
CA PRO A 97 12.56 34.25 1.35
C PRO A 97 12.31 33.80 -0.09
N PHE A 98 11.41 32.83 -0.29
CA PHE A 98 11.09 32.29 -1.60
C PHE A 98 10.44 33.33 -2.53
N PHE A 99 9.47 34.11 -2.05
CA PHE A 99 8.80 35.13 -2.86
C PHE A 99 9.63 36.40 -2.99
N SER A 100 10.51 36.66 -2.01
CA SER A 100 11.46 37.78 -2.05
C SER A 100 12.54 37.64 -3.13
N LEU A 101 12.71 36.44 -3.72
CA LEU A 101 13.53 36.23 -4.92
C LEU A 101 12.97 36.92 -6.17
N ALA A 102 11.71 37.37 -6.14
CA ALA A 102 11.09 37.97 -7.31
C ALA A 102 11.65 39.39 -7.56
N PRO A 103 12.03 39.74 -8.80
CA PRO A 103 12.51 41.09 -9.15
C PRO A 103 11.50 42.20 -8.86
N ASN A 104 10.21 41.86 -8.92
CA ASN A 104 9.11 42.81 -8.82
C ASN A 104 7.82 42.10 -8.38
N PRO A 105 6.79 42.86 -7.92
CA PRO A 105 5.53 42.29 -7.44
C PRO A 105 4.77 41.47 -8.49
N THR A 106 4.85 41.84 -9.77
CA THR A 106 4.20 41.10 -10.87
C THR A 106 4.81 39.72 -11.03
N PHE A 107 6.12 39.62 -10.93
CA PHE A 107 6.83 38.34 -10.98
C PHE A 107 6.58 37.51 -9.72
N ALA A 108 6.44 38.15 -8.55
CA ALA A 108 6.05 37.47 -7.31
C ALA A 108 4.66 36.81 -7.47
N LEU A 109 3.68 37.51 -8.06
CA LEU A 109 2.36 36.95 -8.35
C LEU A 109 2.45 35.75 -9.31
N PHE A 110 3.28 35.83 -10.35
CA PHE A 110 3.54 34.69 -11.23
C PHE A 110 4.13 33.49 -10.46
N MET A 111 5.08 33.73 -9.55
CA MET A 111 5.64 32.69 -8.69
C MET A 111 4.59 32.08 -7.77
N VAL A 112 3.65 32.87 -7.23
CA VAL A 112 2.53 32.35 -6.43
C VAL A 112 1.70 31.38 -7.28
N ILE A 113 1.25 31.78 -8.46
CA ILE A 113 0.46 30.92 -9.37
C ILE A 113 1.22 29.63 -9.71
N LEU A 114 2.50 29.75 -10.05
CA LEU A 114 3.35 28.61 -10.39
C LEU A 114 3.52 27.67 -9.19
N SER A 115 3.75 28.21 -8.00
CA SER A 115 3.89 27.43 -6.76
C SER A 115 2.58 26.71 -6.41
N THR A 116 1.42 27.35 -6.58
CA THR A 116 0.12 26.72 -6.37
C THR A 116 -0.09 25.56 -7.35
N ALA A 117 0.23 25.74 -8.62
CA ALA A 117 0.16 24.65 -9.61
C ALA A 117 1.09 23.48 -9.22
N ALA A 118 2.31 23.78 -8.76
CA ALA A 118 3.25 22.77 -8.28
C ALA A 118 2.72 22.01 -7.04
N THR A 119 2.08 22.70 -6.09
CA THR A 119 1.45 22.08 -4.91
C THR A 119 0.32 21.14 -5.31
N VAL A 120 -0.50 21.50 -6.31
CA VAL A 120 -1.55 20.62 -6.83
C VAL A 120 -0.95 19.36 -7.47
N ILE A 121 0.10 19.51 -8.28
CA ILE A 121 0.80 18.37 -8.91
C ILE A 121 1.41 17.45 -7.85
N ALA A 122 2.08 18.02 -6.84
CA ALA A 122 2.68 17.27 -5.74
C ALA A 122 1.62 16.50 -4.93
N SER A 123 0.46 17.13 -4.67
CA SER A 123 -0.67 16.46 -4.00
C SER A 123 -1.20 15.27 -4.80
N GLN A 124 -1.32 15.41 -6.12
CA GLN A 124 -1.77 14.31 -7.00
C GLN A 124 -0.78 13.14 -7.03
N ALA A 125 0.52 13.42 -7.05
CA ALA A 125 1.55 12.39 -6.96
C ALA A 125 1.42 11.59 -5.65
N LEU A 126 1.25 12.28 -4.51
CA LEU A 126 1.09 11.63 -3.21
C LEU A 126 -0.18 10.77 -3.12
N ILE A 127 -1.31 11.26 -3.64
CA ILE A 127 -2.59 10.50 -3.68
C ILE A 127 -2.39 9.21 -4.47
N THR A 128 -1.74 9.28 -5.63
CA THR A 128 -1.43 8.11 -6.47
C THR A 128 -0.48 7.15 -5.76
N GLY A 129 0.54 7.67 -5.07
CA GLY A 129 1.46 6.89 -4.24
C GLY A 129 0.73 6.09 -3.15
N VAL A 130 -0.25 6.70 -2.47
CA VAL A 130 -1.06 6.02 -1.45
C VAL A 130 -1.91 4.91 -2.05
N PHE A 131 -2.44 5.08 -3.27
CA PHE A 131 -3.17 4.00 -3.96
C PHE A 131 -2.26 2.79 -4.21
N SER A 132 -1.03 3.03 -4.69
CA SER A 132 -0.03 1.99 -4.90
C SER A 132 0.33 1.27 -3.60
N LEU A 133 0.62 2.02 -2.53
CA LEU A 133 0.94 1.45 -1.21
C LEU A 133 -0.24 0.67 -0.63
N SER A 134 -1.47 1.14 -0.83
CA SER A 134 -2.68 0.42 -0.39
C SER A 134 -2.82 -0.91 -1.13
N ARG A 135 -2.60 -0.92 -2.46
CA ARG A 135 -2.60 -2.16 -3.25
C ARG A 135 -1.51 -3.13 -2.78
N GLN A 136 -0.30 -2.65 -2.55
CA GLN A 136 0.81 -3.47 -2.03
C GLN A 136 0.47 -4.06 -0.65
N ALA A 137 -0.17 -3.28 0.23
CA ALA A 137 -0.61 -3.76 1.54
C ALA A 137 -1.67 -4.87 1.42
N VAL A 138 -2.61 -4.78 0.46
CA VAL A 138 -3.57 -5.85 0.16
C VAL A 138 -2.83 -7.10 -0.33
N GLN A 139 -1.87 -6.97 -1.24
CA GLN A 139 -1.10 -8.09 -1.80
C GLN A 139 -0.25 -8.81 -0.74
N LEU A 140 0.28 -8.06 0.23
CA LEU A 140 1.01 -8.61 1.39
C LEU A 140 0.08 -9.20 2.47
N GLY A 141 -1.24 -9.13 2.28
CA GLY A 141 -2.23 -9.59 3.26
C GLY A 141 -2.27 -8.76 4.54
N LEU A 142 -1.79 -7.52 4.50
CA LEU A 142 -1.75 -6.62 5.65
C LEU A 142 -3.10 -5.93 5.91
N ILE A 143 -3.92 -5.72 4.89
CA ILE A 143 -5.26 -5.11 5.00
C ILE A 143 -6.30 -5.94 4.23
N PRO A 144 -7.61 -5.80 4.52
CA PRO A 144 -8.66 -6.46 3.76
C PRO A 144 -8.66 -6.05 2.29
N ARG A 145 -9.29 -6.90 1.45
CA ARG A 145 -9.50 -6.60 0.04
C ARG A 145 -10.35 -5.34 -0.10
N ILE A 146 -9.77 -4.29 -0.66
CA ILE A 146 -10.45 -3.04 -1.01
C ILE A 146 -10.79 -3.02 -2.49
N THR A 147 -11.80 -2.24 -2.88
CA THR A 147 -12.12 -2.02 -4.29
C THR A 147 -10.99 -1.23 -4.97
N ILE A 148 -10.39 -1.82 -6.00
CA ILE A 148 -9.37 -1.19 -6.84
C ILE A 148 -9.96 -1.07 -8.25
N ARG A 149 -10.01 0.14 -8.80
CA ARG A 149 -10.45 0.39 -10.18
C ARG A 149 -9.23 0.73 -11.03
N HIS A 150 -8.94 -0.07 -12.04
CA HIS A 150 -7.86 0.24 -12.97
C HIS A 150 -8.29 1.36 -13.92
N THR A 151 -7.55 2.46 -13.98
CA THR A 151 -7.88 3.62 -14.81
C THR A 151 -7.22 3.56 -16.20
N SER A 152 -6.21 2.70 -16.37
CA SER A 152 -5.57 2.46 -17.67
C SER A 152 -5.32 0.99 -17.93
N ARG A 153 -5.47 0.60 -19.20
CA ARG A 153 -5.17 -0.75 -19.70
C ARG A 153 -3.69 -0.97 -20.01
N SER A 154 -2.90 0.10 -20.12
CA SER A 154 -1.49 0.04 -20.53
C SER A 154 -0.50 0.17 -19.36
N HIS A 155 -0.93 0.72 -18.22
CA HIS A 155 -0.06 0.97 -17.07
C HIS A 155 -0.66 0.39 -15.80
N GLU A 156 -0.02 -0.64 -15.25
CA GLU A 156 -0.42 -1.33 -14.03
C GLU A 156 -0.60 -0.39 -12.81
N GLY A 157 0.28 0.61 -12.70
CA GLY A 157 0.29 1.55 -11.58
C GLY A 157 -0.82 2.60 -11.62
N GLN A 158 -1.62 2.66 -12.68
CA GLN A 158 -2.73 3.61 -12.79
C GLN A 158 -4.01 2.99 -12.23
N ILE A 159 -4.17 3.17 -10.93
CA ILE A 159 -5.28 2.63 -10.13
C ILE A 159 -5.97 3.74 -9.36
N TYR A 160 -7.27 3.59 -9.16
CA TYR A 160 -8.08 4.42 -8.29
C TYR A 160 -8.61 3.58 -7.14
N VAL A 161 -8.35 4.03 -5.91
CA VAL A 161 -8.78 3.37 -4.67
C VAL A 161 -9.74 4.32 -3.92
N PRO A 162 -11.07 4.16 -4.07
CA PRO A 162 -12.05 5.13 -3.57
C PRO A 162 -11.96 5.40 -2.07
N ILE A 163 -11.79 4.34 -1.26
CA ILE A 163 -11.71 4.45 0.21
C ILE A 163 -10.48 5.27 0.61
N ALA A 164 -9.32 4.98 0.02
CA ALA A 164 -8.10 5.73 0.30
C ALA A 164 -8.24 7.20 -0.12
N ASN A 165 -8.87 7.47 -1.27
CA ASN A 165 -9.09 8.83 -1.77
C ASN A 165 -9.93 9.67 -0.80
N TRP A 166 -11.09 9.14 -0.39
CA TRP A 166 -11.97 9.84 0.55
C TRP A 166 -11.35 9.99 1.93
N LEU A 167 -10.69 8.94 2.44
CA LEU A 167 -10.00 9.00 3.72
C LEU A 167 -8.90 10.08 3.72
N LEU A 168 -8.08 10.14 2.66
CA LEU A 168 -7.09 11.19 2.49
C LEU A 168 -7.75 12.57 2.42
N GLY A 169 -8.77 12.73 1.58
CA GLY A 169 -9.47 14.01 1.41
C GLY A 169 -10.03 14.56 2.72
N PHE A 170 -10.79 13.75 3.46
CA PHE A 170 -11.34 14.17 4.76
C PHE A 170 -10.25 14.46 5.79
N THR A 171 -9.21 13.62 5.87
CA THR A 171 -8.11 13.81 6.82
C THR A 171 -7.33 15.08 6.49
N SER A 172 -7.02 15.34 5.22
CA SER A 172 -6.32 16.56 4.78
C SER A 172 -7.12 17.82 5.10
N ILE A 173 -8.43 17.84 4.82
CA ILE A 173 -9.30 18.98 5.17
C ILE A 173 -9.32 19.20 6.68
N ALA A 174 -9.49 18.12 7.46
CA ALA A 174 -9.50 18.20 8.92
C ALA A 174 -8.17 18.76 9.48
N LEU A 175 -7.03 18.33 8.93
CA LEU A 175 -5.71 18.82 9.34
C LEU A 175 -5.51 20.30 9.02
N VAL A 176 -5.93 20.75 7.83
CA VAL A 176 -5.84 22.18 7.45
C VAL A 176 -6.67 23.04 8.40
N ILE A 177 -7.90 22.63 8.71
CA ILE A 177 -8.77 23.34 9.66
C ILE A 177 -8.20 23.33 11.08
N ALA A 178 -7.66 22.19 11.53
CA ALA A 178 -7.16 22.03 12.89
C ALA A 178 -5.86 22.83 13.16
N PHE A 179 -4.94 22.86 12.20
CA PHE A 179 -3.66 23.55 12.36
C PHE A 179 -3.70 25.04 12.00
N GLY A 180 -4.56 25.45 11.06
CA GLY A 180 -4.79 26.85 10.68
C GLY A 180 -3.63 27.57 9.98
N SER A 181 -2.37 27.14 10.16
CA SER A 181 -1.18 27.73 9.54
C SER A 181 -0.25 26.68 8.94
N SER A 182 0.45 27.07 7.86
CA SER A 182 1.43 26.21 7.17
C SER A 182 2.62 25.84 8.05
N SER A 183 3.06 26.73 8.95
CA SER A 183 4.21 26.49 9.84
C SER A 183 3.89 25.46 10.94
N ALA A 184 2.68 25.51 11.49
CA ALA A 184 2.21 24.53 12.47
C ALA A 184 2.02 23.16 11.81
N LEU A 185 1.40 23.12 10.62
CA LEU A 185 1.26 21.88 9.86
C LEU A 185 2.62 21.30 9.44
N ALA A 186 3.58 22.15 9.06
CA ALA A 186 4.93 21.74 8.69
C ALA A 186 5.66 21.10 9.88
N SER A 187 5.55 21.67 11.07
CA SER A 187 6.15 21.10 12.28
C SER A 187 5.57 19.73 12.63
N ALA A 188 4.29 19.48 12.30
CA ALA A 188 3.60 18.25 12.67
C ALA A 188 4.03 17.01 11.88
N TYR A 189 4.38 17.12 10.60
CA TYR A 189 4.68 15.94 9.77
C TYR A 189 6.16 15.49 9.82
N VAL A 190 7.06 16.34 10.29
CA VAL A 190 8.52 16.14 10.21
C VAL A 190 8.99 14.89 10.93
N LEU A 191 8.40 14.59 12.09
CA LEU A 191 8.70 13.38 12.86
C LEU A 191 8.47 12.11 12.03
N ALA A 192 7.41 12.08 11.22
CA ALA A 192 7.08 10.93 10.38
C ALA A 192 8.14 10.71 9.30
N ILE A 193 8.68 11.78 8.74
CA ILE A 193 9.71 11.69 7.70
C ILE A 193 11.03 11.22 8.31
N ALA A 194 11.46 11.82 9.42
CA ALA A 194 12.68 11.37 10.11
C ALA A 194 12.59 9.89 10.50
N GLY A 195 11.43 9.46 11.00
CA GLY A 195 11.16 8.04 11.30
C GLY A 195 11.19 7.16 10.05
N THR A 196 10.61 7.62 8.95
CA THR A 196 10.61 6.90 7.67
C THR A 196 12.03 6.72 7.15
N MET A 197 12.88 7.75 7.19
CA MET A 197 14.28 7.67 6.79
C MET A 197 15.04 6.62 7.61
N ALA A 198 14.92 6.65 8.94
CA ALA A 198 15.53 5.66 9.82
C ALA A 198 15.07 4.22 9.50
N ILE A 199 13.76 4.01 9.30
CA ILE A 199 13.20 2.71 8.92
C ILE A 199 13.76 2.26 7.55
N THR A 200 13.85 3.16 6.57
CA THR A 200 14.38 2.83 5.25
C THR A 200 15.86 2.48 5.30
N THR A 201 16.67 3.12 6.15
CA THR A 201 18.08 2.75 6.36
C THR A 201 18.21 1.34 6.95
N ILE A 202 17.34 0.96 7.89
CA ILE A 202 17.28 -0.40 8.42
C ILE A 202 16.82 -1.40 7.35
N ALA A 203 15.82 -1.05 6.54
CA ALA A 203 15.38 -1.89 5.43
C ALA A 203 16.50 -2.05 4.38
N PHE A 204 17.24 -0.99 4.09
CA PHE A 204 18.36 -0.99 3.17
C PHE A 204 19.51 -1.91 3.65
N HIS A 205 19.76 -1.96 4.96
CA HIS A 205 20.67 -2.94 5.55
C HIS A 205 20.28 -4.38 5.20
N ARG A 206 18.99 -4.72 5.32
CA ARG A 206 18.47 -6.05 4.94
C ARG A 206 18.64 -6.32 3.46
N VAL A 207 18.38 -5.35 2.59
CA VAL A 207 18.60 -5.51 1.14
C VAL A 207 20.08 -5.79 0.83
N MET A 208 21.00 -5.01 1.42
CA MET A 208 22.44 -5.21 1.22
C MET A 208 22.92 -6.61 1.69
N ARG A 209 22.34 -7.13 2.78
CA ARG A 209 22.70 -8.45 3.34
C ARG A 209 22.04 -9.63 2.63
N ASP A 210 20.73 -9.55 2.42
CA ASP A 210 19.92 -10.69 2.01
C ASP A 210 19.83 -10.79 0.48
N VAL A 211 19.80 -9.65 -0.23
CA VAL A 211 19.69 -9.59 -1.69
C VAL A 211 21.07 -9.44 -2.33
N TRP A 212 21.84 -8.42 -1.92
CA TRP A 212 23.15 -8.14 -2.54
C TRP A 212 24.29 -8.99 -1.97
N ARG A 213 24.05 -9.68 -0.84
CA ARG A 213 25.01 -10.59 -0.19
C ARG A 213 26.34 -9.92 0.16
N TRP A 214 26.32 -8.63 0.50
CA TRP A 214 27.53 -7.89 0.90
C TRP A 214 28.05 -8.36 2.26
N SER A 215 29.35 -8.18 2.50
CA SER A 215 29.96 -8.54 3.79
C SER A 215 29.33 -7.74 4.95
N SER A 216 29.20 -8.38 6.13
CA SER A 216 28.61 -7.74 7.32
C SER A 216 29.33 -6.45 7.70
N VAL A 217 30.65 -6.41 7.52
CA VAL A 217 31.47 -5.22 7.83
C VAL A 217 31.13 -4.04 6.91
N ARG A 218 31.11 -4.27 5.58
CA ARG A 218 30.79 -3.20 4.60
C ARG A 218 29.37 -2.68 4.81
N THR A 219 28.43 -3.61 5.00
CA THR A 219 27.04 -3.30 5.26
C THR A 219 26.89 -2.50 6.56
N GLY A 220 27.52 -2.96 7.63
CA GLY A 220 27.49 -2.32 8.95
C GLY A 220 28.04 -0.90 8.90
N LEU A 221 29.18 -0.68 8.24
CA LEU A 221 29.80 0.65 8.12
C LEU A 221 28.90 1.64 7.39
N ILE A 222 28.32 1.25 6.25
CA ILE A 222 27.41 2.10 5.47
C ILE A 222 26.12 2.36 6.24
N THR A 223 25.54 1.31 6.86
CA THR A 223 24.30 1.44 7.62
C THR A 223 24.50 2.37 8.82
N SER A 224 25.59 2.20 9.58
CA SER A 224 25.88 3.05 10.74
C SER A 224 26.07 4.50 10.35
N LEU A 225 26.74 4.79 9.22
CA LEU A 225 26.92 6.16 8.73
C LEU A 225 25.57 6.85 8.50
N PHE A 226 24.65 6.21 7.77
CA PHE A 226 23.33 6.78 7.50
C PHE A 226 22.45 6.82 8.75
N LEU A 227 22.45 5.75 9.54
CA LEU A 227 21.60 5.63 10.71
C LEU A 227 21.97 6.64 11.80
N ILE A 228 23.25 7.00 11.95
CA ILE A 228 23.68 8.07 12.86
C ILE A 228 23.03 9.40 12.47
N LEU A 229 23.02 9.74 11.17
CA LEU A 229 22.39 10.96 10.67
C LEU A 229 20.86 10.92 10.86
N ASP A 230 20.23 9.81 10.48
CA ASP A 230 18.78 9.63 10.63
C ASP A 230 18.34 9.73 12.09
N ILE A 231 19.08 9.09 13.01
CA ILE A 231 18.79 9.16 14.45
C ILE A 231 19.02 10.58 14.97
N ALA A 232 20.08 11.28 14.52
CA ALA A 232 20.31 12.66 14.94
C ALA A 232 19.14 13.58 14.53
N PHE A 233 18.65 13.44 13.29
CA PHE A 233 17.47 14.16 12.82
C PHE A 233 16.21 13.72 13.58
N LEU A 234 15.99 12.42 13.79
CA LEU A 234 14.85 11.91 14.52
C LEU A 234 14.80 12.48 15.94
N LEU A 235 15.92 12.42 16.68
CA LEU A 235 16.02 12.97 18.03
C LEU A 235 15.76 14.48 18.05
N SER A 236 16.28 15.21 17.08
CA SER A 236 16.02 16.65 16.94
C SER A 236 14.52 16.95 16.82
N THR A 237 13.78 16.09 16.12
CA THR A 237 12.34 16.27 15.86
C THR A 237 11.43 15.79 16.99
N ILE A 238 11.92 15.02 17.97
CA ILE A 238 11.14 14.58 19.14
C ILE A 238 10.60 15.78 19.94
N THR A 239 11.36 16.87 20.00
CA THR A 239 10.92 18.11 20.67
C THR A 239 9.64 18.69 20.05
N LYS A 240 9.35 18.37 18.79
CA LYS A 240 8.16 18.80 18.03
C LYS A 240 6.94 17.89 18.20
N ILE A 241 7.01 16.83 19.01
CA ILE A 241 5.85 15.96 19.29
C ILE A 241 4.69 16.78 19.86
N PHE A 242 4.96 17.69 20.79
CA PHE A 242 3.95 18.55 21.41
C PHE A 242 3.42 19.64 20.46
N ASP A 243 4.20 20.02 19.45
CA ASP A 243 3.83 21.00 18.42
C ASP A 243 3.02 20.38 17.25
N GLY A 244 2.51 19.16 17.42
CA GLY A 244 1.70 18.46 16.41
C GLY A 244 2.31 17.16 15.89
N GLY A 245 3.56 16.84 16.23
CA GLY A 245 4.22 15.58 15.85
C GLY A 245 3.53 14.31 16.35
N TRP A 246 2.63 14.42 17.33
CA TRP A 246 1.77 13.32 17.77
C TRP A 246 0.77 12.85 16.70
N VAL A 247 0.39 13.71 15.74
CA VAL A 247 -0.64 13.41 14.74
C VAL A 247 -0.23 12.28 13.80
N PRO A 248 0.94 12.32 13.12
CA PRO A 248 1.38 11.19 12.31
C PRO A 248 1.59 9.90 13.12
N VAL A 249 2.04 10.01 14.37
CA VAL A 249 2.21 8.84 15.26
C VAL A 249 0.85 8.21 15.54
N LEU A 250 -0.18 9.00 15.80
CA LEU A 250 -1.54 8.50 15.99
C LEU A 250 -2.06 7.81 14.72
N LEU A 251 -1.94 8.46 13.56
CA LEU A 251 -2.39 7.90 12.28
C LEU A 251 -1.65 6.61 11.93
N ALA A 252 -0.33 6.58 12.11
CA ALA A 252 0.49 5.39 11.90
C ALA A 252 0.10 4.26 12.87
N SER A 253 -0.17 4.60 14.14
CA SER A 253 -0.61 3.64 15.16
C SER A 253 -1.98 3.05 14.82
N MET A 254 -2.95 3.88 14.39
CA MET A 254 -4.26 3.41 13.92
C MET A 254 -4.13 2.46 12.72
N ALA A 255 -3.34 2.83 11.71
CA ALA A 255 -3.09 2.00 10.54
C ALA A 255 -2.42 0.67 10.92
N LEU A 256 -1.41 0.71 11.79
CA LEU A 256 -0.71 -0.47 12.30
C LEU A 256 -1.66 -1.38 13.10
N THR A 257 -2.52 -0.83 13.95
CA THR A 257 -3.54 -1.61 14.67
C THR A 257 -4.45 -2.35 13.70
N VAL A 258 -4.96 -1.66 12.66
CA VAL A 258 -5.78 -2.30 11.61
C VAL A 258 -5.02 -3.45 10.96
N MET A 259 -3.75 -3.23 10.59
CA MET A 259 -2.93 -4.27 9.95
C MET A 259 -2.65 -5.47 10.86
N LEU A 260 -2.32 -5.23 12.12
CA LEU A 260 -2.03 -6.27 13.11
C LEU A 260 -3.28 -7.10 13.43
N VAL A 261 -4.42 -6.43 13.64
CA VAL A 261 -5.71 -7.09 13.89
C VAL A 261 -6.10 -7.94 12.69
N TRP A 262 -6.03 -7.39 11.47
CA TRP A 262 -6.35 -8.12 10.25
C TRP A 262 -5.45 -9.35 10.06
N ARG A 263 -4.14 -9.18 10.18
CA ARG A 263 -3.17 -10.27 10.03
C ARG A 263 -3.33 -11.35 11.11
N SER A 264 -3.61 -10.95 12.35
CA SER A 264 -3.88 -11.89 13.45
C SER A 264 -5.14 -12.69 13.18
N GLY A 265 -6.25 -12.02 12.83
CA GLY A 265 -7.51 -12.69 12.54
C GLY A 265 -7.43 -13.60 11.32
N GLN A 266 -6.71 -13.22 10.26
CA GLN A 266 -6.46 -14.11 9.13
C GLN A 266 -5.63 -15.34 9.53
N ARG A 267 -4.65 -15.21 10.43
CA ARG A 267 -3.85 -16.34 10.92
C ARG A 267 -4.69 -17.30 11.77
N ILE A 268 -5.48 -16.76 12.70
CA ILE A 268 -6.34 -17.56 13.58
C ILE A 268 -7.41 -18.26 12.75
N LEU A 269 -8.05 -17.52 11.83
CA LEU A 269 -8.98 -18.08 10.87
C LEU A 269 -8.33 -19.20 10.07
N ALA A 270 -7.16 -18.99 9.46
CA ALA A 270 -6.44 -20.03 8.72
C ALA A 270 -6.18 -21.29 9.58
N GLY A 271 -5.86 -21.12 10.86
CA GLY A 271 -5.73 -22.23 11.82
C GLY A 271 -7.04 -23.00 12.03
N TYR A 272 -8.15 -22.30 12.26
CA TYR A 272 -9.48 -22.91 12.38
C TYR A 272 -9.90 -23.62 11.10
N LEU A 273 -9.61 -23.04 9.93
CA LEU A 273 -9.88 -23.66 8.63
C LEU A 273 -9.08 -24.95 8.48
N ALA A 274 -7.79 -24.93 8.79
CA ALA A 274 -6.93 -26.11 8.68
C ALA A 274 -7.42 -27.23 9.62
N ALA A 275 -7.78 -26.91 10.86
CA ALA A 275 -8.28 -27.88 11.83
C ALA A 275 -9.66 -28.46 11.47
N SER A 276 -10.49 -27.70 10.76
CA SER A 276 -11.83 -28.15 10.30
C SER A 276 -11.84 -28.71 8.88
N SER A 277 -10.72 -28.60 8.15
CA SER A 277 -10.60 -29.09 6.78
C SER A 277 -10.54 -30.61 6.75
N ILE A 278 -11.31 -31.21 5.86
CA ILE A 278 -11.16 -32.63 5.50
C ILE A 278 -10.11 -32.73 4.40
N THR A 279 -9.31 -33.81 4.41
CA THR A 279 -8.38 -34.07 3.31
C THR A 279 -9.14 -34.44 2.04
N TRP A 280 -8.55 -34.17 0.88
CA TRP A 280 -9.10 -34.62 -0.41
C TRP A 280 -9.37 -36.13 -0.41
N THR A 281 -8.50 -36.93 0.21
CA THR A 281 -8.70 -38.38 0.38
C THR A 281 -9.97 -38.71 1.15
N ALA A 282 -10.21 -38.04 2.29
CA ALA A 282 -11.42 -38.26 3.09
C ALA A 282 -12.68 -37.76 2.37
N ALA A 283 -12.59 -36.63 1.66
CA ALA A 283 -13.69 -36.11 0.85
C ALA A 283 -14.08 -37.08 -0.27
N MET A 284 -13.09 -37.62 -1.00
CA MET A 284 -13.33 -38.60 -2.06
C MET A 284 -13.88 -39.91 -1.51
N GLN A 285 -13.40 -40.40 -0.37
CA GLN A 285 -13.97 -41.59 0.28
C GLN A 285 -15.45 -41.37 0.66
N ALA A 286 -15.78 -40.22 1.25
CA ALA A 286 -17.17 -39.90 1.59
C ALA A 286 -18.06 -39.84 0.34
N LEU A 287 -17.58 -39.20 -0.73
CA LEU A 287 -18.29 -39.07 -2.00
C LEU A 287 -18.45 -40.39 -2.76
N GLY A 288 -17.52 -41.33 -2.60
CA GLY A 288 -17.58 -42.68 -3.17
C GLY A 288 -18.35 -43.70 -2.32
N SER A 289 -18.62 -43.40 -1.05
CA SER A 289 -19.31 -44.32 -0.12
C SER A 289 -20.79 -44.58 -0.45
N GLY A 290 -21.39 -43.81 -1.36
CA GLY A 290 -22.82 -43.87 -1.69
C GLY A 290 -23.76 -43.29 -0.63
N THR A 291 -23.23 -42.80 0.51
CA THR A 291 -24.04 -42.23 1.60
C THR A 291 -24.45 -40.76 1.38
N ILE A 292 -23.79 -40.09 0.42
CA ILE A 292 -24.04 -38.68 0.08
C ILE A 292 -24.94 -38.64 -1.16
N ALA A 293 -26.10 -37.98 -1.04
CA ALA A 293 -27.06 -37.86 -2.13
C ALA A 293 -26.47 -37.03 -3.30
N ARG A 294 -26.79 -37.43 -4.53
CA ARG A 294 -26.37 -36.74 -5.76
C ARG A 294 -27.53 -36.00 -6.38
N THR A 295 -27.50 -34.67 -6.37
CA THR A 295 -28.53 -33.84 -7.02
C THR A 295 -28.15 -33.58 -8.48
N PRO A 296 -29.12 -33.46 -9.41
CA PRO A 296 -28.83 -33.09 -10.79
C PRO A 296 -28.12 -31.73 -10.89
N GLY A 297 -27.33 -31.55 -11.96
CA GLY A 297 -26.69 -30.27 -12.28
C GLY A 297 -25.19 -30.21 -12.02
N GLU A 298 -24.58 -29.11 -12.46
CA GLU A 298 -23.17 -28.79 -12.26
C GLU A 298 -22.99 -27.69 -11.21
N CYS A 299 -22.09 -27.92 -10.27
CA CYS A 299 -21.75 -26.95 -9.24
C CYS A 299 -20.28 -26.58 -9.24
N VAL A 300 -20.04 -25.27 -9.16
CA VAL A 300 -18.71 -24.69 -9.05
C VAL A 300 -18.49 -24.26 -7.60
N VAL A 301 -17.49 -24.84 -6.95
CA VAL A 301 -17.09 -24.50 -5.59
C VAL A 301 -15.77 -23.73 -5.62
N LEU A 302 -15.76 -22.52 -5.06
CA LEU A 302 -14.53 -21.71 -5.01
C LEU A 302 -13.61 -22.17 -3.88
N ALA A 303 -12.34 -22.45 -4.23
CA ALA A 303 -11.26 -22.79 -3.33
C ALA A 303 -10.30 -21.60 -3.15
N SER A 304 -9.71 -21.49 -1.96
CA SER A 304 -8.62 -20.53 -1.71
C SER A 304 -7.25 -21.07 -2.11
N HIS A 305 -7.09 -22.40 -2.15
CA HIS A 305 -5.85 -23.10 -2.51
C HIS A 305 -6.20 -24.41 -3.21
N PRO A 306 -5.46 -24.86 -4.24
CA PRO A 306 -5.74 -26.11 -4.92
C PRO A 306 -5.69 -27.31 -3.95
N ASP A 307 -4.66 -27.40 -3.11
CA ASP A 307 -4.47 -28.59 -2.26
C ASP A 307 -5.46 -28.73 -1.09
N GLN A 308 -6.41 -27.80 -0.92
CA GLN A 308 -7.37 -27.80 0.17
C GLN A 308 -8.80 -28.02 -0.33
N VAL A 309 -9.56 -28.87 0.38
CA VAL A 309 -10.99 -29.03 0.13
C VAL A 309 -11.71 -27.74 0.54
N PRO A 310 -12.49 -27.10 -0.36
CA PRO A 310 -13.23 -25.89 -0.02
C PRO A 310 -14.20 -26.13 1.13
N GLN A 311 -14.37 -25.14 2.01
CA GLN A 311 -15.29 -25.27 3.13
C GLN A 311 -16.73 -25.47 2.71
N ALA A 312 -17.20 -24.79 1.65
CA ALA A 312 -18.54 -24.99 1.12
C ALA A 312 -18.76 -26.46 0.69
N LEU A 313 -17.75 -27.11 0.09
CA LEU A 313 -17.82 -28.52 -0.25
C LEU A 313 -17.83 -29.40 1.01
N ALA A 314 -16.92 -29.15 1.95
CA ALA A 314 -16.87 -29.91 3.20
C ALA A 314 -18.17 -29.79 4.03
N ALA A 315 -18.76 -28.59 4.08
CA ALA A 315 -20.04 -28.33 4.73
C ALA A 315 -21.19 -29.03 4.00
N SER A 316 -21.21 -29.03 2.67
CA SER A 316 -22.21 -29.75 1.88
C SER A 316 -22.17 -31.26 2.15
N ILE A 317 -20.97 -31.85 2.22
CA ILE A 317 -20.79 -33.28 2.55
C ILE A 317 -21.25 -33.57 3.98
N ARG A 318 -20.83 -32.77 4.96
CA ARG A 318 -21.08 -33.06 6.39
C ARG A 318 -22.50 -32.72 6.85
N LEU A 319 -23.02 -31.57 6.46
CA LEU A 319 -24.28 -31.00 6.97
C LEU A 319 -25.46 -31.32 6.05
N LEU A 320 -25.32 -31.04 4.75
CA LEU A 320 -26.39 -31.28 3.79
C LEU A 320 -26.49 -32.76 3.40
N ARG A 321 -25.36 -33.49 3.47
CA ARG A 321 -25.22 -34.86 2.95
C ARG A 321 -25.71 -35.00 1.51
N ALA A 322 -25.57 -33.92 0.74
CA ALA A 322 -25.95 -33.85 -0.65
C ALA A 322 -24.96 -32.97 -1.41
N VAL A 323 -24.56 -33.42 -2.60
CA VAL A 323 -23.74 -32.62 -3.54
C VAL A 323 -24.26 -32.82 -4.97
N PRO A 324 -24.07 -31.84 -5.86
CA PRO A 324 -24.40 -32.03 -7.27
C PRO A 324 -23.59 -33.14 -7.94
N GLN A 325 -24.14 -33.67 -9.04
CA GLN A 325 -23.52 -34.74 -9.82
C GLN A 325 -22.15 -34.28 -10.34
N HIS A 326 -22.09 -33.17 -11.06
CA HIS A 326 -20.84 -32.65 -11.60
C HIS A 326 -20.28 -31.55 -10.70
N LEU A 327 -19.05 -31.71 -10.23
CA LEU A 327 -18.42 -30.79 -9.29
C LEU A 327 -17.13 -30.21 -9.87
N VAL A 328 -17.05 -28.89 -9.90
CA VAL A 328 -15.87 -28.13 -10.35
C VAL A 328 -15.32 -27.36 -9.16
N VAL A 329 -14.14 -27.72 -8.68
CA VAL A 329 -13.44 -26.96 -7.64
C VAL A 329 -12.50 -25.97 -8.31
N LEU A 330 -12.87 -24.69 -8.26
CA LEU A 330 -12.17 -23.61 -8.94
C LEU A 330 -11.28 -22.83 -7.97
N THR A 331 -9.99 -22.70 -8.29
CA THR A 331 -9.08 -21.76 -7.64
C THR A 331 -8.72 -20.66 -8.62
N VAL A 332 -8.88 -19.39 -8.26
CA VAL A 332 -8.47 -18.26 -9.10
C VAL A 332 -7.17 -17.68 -8.54
N ARG A 333 -6.11 -17.67 -9.35
CA ARG A 333 -4.79 -17.11 -9.02
C ARG A 333 -4.54 -15.86 -9.87
N THR A 334 -4.08 -14.80 -9.24
CA THR A 334 -3.66 -13.60 -9.95
C THR A 334 -2.22 -13.75 -10.42
N SER A 335 -2.01 -13.56 -11.72
CA SER A 335 -0.71 -13.63 -12.37
C SER A 335 -0.04 -12.24 -12.42
N PRO A 336 1.30 -12.15 -12.36
CA PRO A 336 2.02 -10.87 -12.47
C PRO A 336 2.04 -10.30 -13.90
N ILE A 337 1.51 -10.99 -14.91
CA ILE A 337 1.34 -10.46 -16.26
C ILE A 337 -0.02 -9.75 -16.42
N PRO A 338 -0.14 -8.72 -17.27
CA PRO A 338 -1.35 -7.89 -17.37
C PRO A 338 -2.58 -8.65 -17.82
N VAL A 339 -2.42 -9.52 -18.82
CA VAL A 339 -3.46 -10.39 -19.40
C VAL A 339 -2.84 -11.76 -19.61
N VAL A 340 -3.51 -12.80 -19.12
CA VAL A 340 -3.08 -14.19 -19.36
C VAL A 340 -3.72 -14.67 -20.67
N ALA A 341 -2.91 -15.25 -21.57
CA ALA A 341 -3.42 -15.81 -22.82
C ALA A 341 -4.44 -16.93 -22.54
N ASP A 342 -5.50 -17.03 -23.34
CA ASP A 342 -6.58 -18.00 -23.11
C ASP A 342 -6.10 -19.47 -23.04
N ALA A 343 -5.01 -19.80 -23.75
CA ALA A 343 -4.42 -21.14 -23.74
C ALA A 343 -3.76 -21.53 -22.39
N ASP A 344 -3.15 -20.56 -21.70
CA ASP A 344 -2.43 -20.78 -20.42
C ASP A 344 -3.31 -20.47 -19.19
N ARG A 345 -4.55 -20.05 -19.43
CA ARG A 345 -5.47 -19.52 -18.42
C ARG A 345 -6.03 -20.58 -17.49
N LEU A 346 -6.21 -21.82 -17.97
CA LEU A 346 -6.87 -22.88 -17.21
C LEU A 346 -5.98 -24.12 -17.13
N THR A 347 -5.65 -24.52 -15.91
CA THR A 347 -5.10 -25.85 -15.64
C THR A 347 -6.20 -26.73 -15.05
N VAL A 348 -6.56 -27.79 -15.74
CA VAL A 348 -7.63 -28.72 -15.32
C VAL A 348 -7.03 -30.05 -14.89
N THR A 349 -7.35 -30.48 -13.68
CA THR A 349 -6.98 -31.77 -13.11
C THR A 349 -8.25 -32.56 -12.79
N THR A 350 -8.43 -33.71 -13.43
CA THR A 350 -9.59 -34.58 -13.17
C THR A 350 -9.31 -35.47 -11.97
N LEU A 351 -10.10 -35.32 -10.89
CA LEU A 351 -9.98 -36.14 -9.68
C LEU A 351 -10.80 -37.43 -9.79
N SER A 352 -11.97 -37.36 -10.42
CA SER A 352 -12.83 -38.50 -10.77
C SER A 352 -13.70 -38.13 -11.98
N SER A 353 -14.49 -39.08 -12.51
CA SER A 353 -15.42 -38.83 -13.64
C SER A 353 -16.29 -37.59 -13.43
N ASP A 354 -16.71 -37.37 -12.18
CA ASP A 354 -17.68 -36.33 -11.83
C ASP A 354 -17.06 -35.13 -11.08
N ILE A 355 -15.74 -35.15 -10.82
CA ILE A 355 -15.08 -34.12 -9.99
C ILE A 355 -13.83 -33.61 -10.70
N ARG A 356 -13.81 -32.32 -10.98
CA ARG A 356 -12.70 -31.62 -11.62
C ARG A 356 -12.17 -30.54 -10.72
N GLN A 357 -10.85 -30.40 -10.70
CA GLN A 357 -10.15 -29.30 -10.08
C GLN A 357 -9.62 -28.38 -11.16
N VAL A 358 -9.90 -27.10 -11.05
CA VAL A 358 -9.55 -26.09 -12.05
C VAL A 358 -8.78 -24.98 -11.37
N VAL A 359 -7.60 -24.67 -11.89
CA VAL A 359 -6.83 -23.49 -11.51
C VAL A 359 -6.90 -22.50 -12.66
N ALA A 360 -7.48 -21.34 -12.40
CA ALA A 360 -7.59 -20.25 -13.35
C ALA A 360 -6.57 -19.15 -13.04
N ASP A 361 -5.66 -18.90 -13.98
CA ASP A 361 -4.69 -17.82 -13.91
C ASP A 361 -5.24 -16.57 -14.62
N VAL A 362 -5.35 -15.47 -13.88
CA VAL A 362 -5.94 -14.21 -14.37
C VAL A 362 -4.93 -13.09 -14.23
N GLY A 363 -4.74 -12.30 -15.29
CA GLY A 363 -3.80 -11.19 -15.29
C GLY A 363 -4.23 -10.07 -14.34
N PHE A 364 -3.28 -9.26 -13.86
CA PHE A 364 -3.58 -8.25 -12.84
C PHE A 364 -4.49 -7.11 -13.32
N THR A 365 -4.64 -6.90 -14.64
CA THR A 365 -5.58 -5.90 -15.20
C THR A 365 -6.96 -6.47 -15.47
N GLU A 366 -7.09 -7.79 -15.44
CA GLU A 366 -8.33 -8.47 -15.79
C GLU A 366 -9.24 -8.48 -14.55
N THR A 367 -10.52 -8.17 -14.76
CA THR A 367 -11.53 -8.42 -13.73
C THR A 367 -11.94 -9.88 -13.87
N PRO A 368 -11.59 -10.76 -12.90
CA PRO A 368 -11.90 -12.17 -13.02
C PRO A 368 -13.42 -12.36 -13.03
N SER A 369 -13.95 -12.92 -14.12
CA SER A 369 -15.35 -13.32 -14.22
C SER A 369 -15.38 -14.85 -14.26
N VAL A 370 -15.81 -15.46 -13.17
CA VAL A 370 -15.89 -16.93 -13.06
C VAL A 370 -16.79 -17.53 -14.14
N PRO A 371 -17.98 -16.96 -14.46
CA PRO A 371 -18.78 -17.45 -15.58
C PRO A 371 -18.00 -17.44 -16.90
N ASP A 372 -17.24 -16.37 -17.18
CA ASP A 372 -16.47 -16.24 -18.43
C ASP A 372 -15.29 -17.20 -18.48
N LEU A 373 -14.58 -17.39 -17.36
CA LEU A 373 -13.50 -18.35 -17.22
C LEU A 373 -13.97 -19.78 -17.49
N LEU A 374 -15.21 -20.11 -17.11
CA LEU A 374 -15.75 -21.46 -17.25
C LEU A 374 -16.54 -21.69 -18.55
N ARG A 375 -16.66 -20.68 -19.44
CA ARG A 375 -17.36 -20.86 -20.73
C ARG A 375 -16.72 -21.94 -21.59
N ASN A 376 -15.38 -21.96 -21.64
CA ASN A 376 -14.61 -22.86 -22.50
C ASN A 376 -13.93 -23.98 -21.70
N LEU A 377 -14.54 -24.42 -20.58
CA LEU A 377 -13.94 -25.45 -19.74
C LEU A 377 -13.80 -26.77 -20.53
N PRO A 378 -12.57 -27.28 -20.75
CA PRO A 378 -12.36 -28.51 -21.50
C PRO A 378 -13.10 -29.70 -20.86
N GLY A 379 -13.83 -30.47 -21.67
CA GLY A 379 -14.58 -31.66 -21.23
C GLY A 379 -15.82 -31.35 -20.39
N ALA A 380 -16.34 -30.11 -20.41
CA ALA A 380 -17.69 -29.82 -19.92
C ALA A 380 -18.69 -30.23 -21.00
N ASP A 381 -19.20 -31.46 -20.93
CA ASP A 381 -20.26 -31.92 -21.82
C ASP A 381 -21.56 -31.18 -21.49
N GLY A 382 -21.89 -30.14 -22.27
CA GLY A 382 -23.24 -29.61 -22.42
C GLY A 382 -23.91 -28.96 -21.20
N ALA A 383 -23.19 -28.69 -20.11
CA ALA A 383 -23.78 -27.98 -18.96
C ALA A 383 -24.12 -26.53 -19.35
N ASP A 384 -25.42 -26.18 -19.34
CA ASP A 384 -25.89 -24.83 -19.60
C ASP A 384 -25.32 -23.87 -18.52
N PRO A 385 -24.59 -22.81 -18.90
CA PRO A 385 -24.16 -21.78 -17.97
C PRO A 385 -25.29 -21.19 -17.13
N ALA A 386 -26.55 -21.24 -17.61
CA ALA A 386 -27.73 -20.78 -16.88
C ALA A 386 -28.13 -21.70 -15.71
N GLU A 387 -27.77 -22.99 -15.75
CA GLU A 387 -28.10 -23.99 -14.71
C GLU A 387 -26.96 -24.21 -13.70
N ARG A 388 -25.79 -23.61 -13.92
CA ARG A 388 -24.65 -23.71 -13.02
C ARG A 388 -24.94 -23.05 -11.68
N THR A 389 -24.68 -23.78 -10.61
CA THR A 389 -24.80 -23.24 -9.24
C THR A 389 -23.43 -22.99 -8.64
N TYR A 390 -23.24 -21.82 -8.03
CA TYR A 390 -21.97 -21.40 -7.44
C TYR A 390 -22.04 -21.51 -5.92
N TYR A 391 -21.21 -22.39 -5.35
CA TYR A 391 -21.13 -22.57 -3.91
C TYR A 391 -19.99 -21.73 -3.36
N LEU A 392 -20.37 -20.71 -2.58
CA LEU A 392 -19.46 -19.81 -1.92
C LEU A 392 -19.45 -20.11 -0.42
N SER A 393 -18.26 -20.03 0.17
CA SER A 393 -18.13 -19.98 1.63
C SER A 393 -18.12 -18.52 2.01
N ASP A 394 -19.15 -18.05 2.73
CA ASP A 394 -19.11 -16.76 3.41
C ASP A 394 -18.89 -16.97 4.91
N ARG A 395 -18.37 -15.96 5.59
CA ARG A 395 -17.93 -16.09 6.97
C ARG A 395 -18.54 -14.99 7.80
N ALA A 396 -19.39 -15.39 8.74
CA ALA A 396 -19.95 -14.49 9.74
C ALA A 396 -19.15 -14.66 11.04
N PHE A 397 -18.53 -13.58 11.49
CA PHE A 397 -17.76 -13.57 12.73
C PHE A 397 -18.63 -13.04 13.88
N LEU A 398 -18.74 -13.83 14.94
CA LEU A 398 -19.34 -13.40 16.19
C LEU A 398 -18.24 -12.72 17.01
N ALA A 399 -18.50 -11.49 17.46
CA ALA A 399 -17.60 -10.76 18.34
C ALA A 399 -17.95 -11.09 19.79
N THR A 400 -17.42 -12.20 20.29
CA THR A 400 -17.63 -12.72 21.63
C THR A 400 -16.38 -12.48 22.48
N SER A 401 -16.42 -12.74 23.79
CA SER A 401 -15.26 -12.56 24.66
C SER A 401 -14.46 -13.86 24.85
N ALA A 402 -14.83 -14.93 24.14
CA ALA A 402 -14.30 -16.27 24.30
C ALA A 402 -13.25 -16.64 23.25
N GLY A 403 -13.13 -15.86 22.17
CA GLY A 403 -12.13 -16.05 21.11
C GLY A 403 -10.71 -15.63 21.50
N GLN A 404 -9.73 -16.02 20.70
CA GLN A 404 -8.30 -15.77 20.91
C GLN A 404 -7.91 -14.32 20.63
N MET A 405 -8.72 -13.57 19.89
CA MET A 405 -8.45 -12.15 19.57
C MET A 405 -8.98 -11.18 20.62
N GLY A 406 -9.89 -11.63 21.49
CA GLY A 406 -10.60 -10.78 22.44
C GLY A 406 -11.57 -9.81 21.75
N ARG A 407 -12.55 -9.32 22.52
CA ARG A 407 -13.72 -8.60 21.99
C ARG A 407 -13.42 -7.41 21.06
N ILE A 408 -12.39 -6.61 21.37
CA ILE A 408 -12.04 -5.44 20.54
C ILE A 408 -11.41 -5.88 19.22
N GLY A 409 -10.48 -6.83 19.27
CA GLY A 409 -9.83 -7.39 18.08
C GLY A 409 -10.84 -8.05 17.15
N GLU A 410 -11.74 -8.86 17.70
CA GLU A 410 -12.82 -9.50 16.95
C GLU A 410 -13.80 -8.49 16.35
N SER A 411 -14.19 -7.45 17.10
CA SER A 411 -15.09 -6.41 16.60
C SER A 411 -14.48 -5.65 15.41
N ILE A 412 -13.21 -5.26 15.52
CA ILE A 412 -12.48 -4.62 14.42
C ILE A 412 -12.34 -5.59 13.24
N PHE A 413 -11.96 -6.85 13.49
CA PHE A 413 -11.81 -7.86 12.45
C PHE A 413 -13.13 -8.13 11.72
N ALA A 414 -14.23 -8.31 12.46
CA ALA A 414 -15.57 -8.50 11.92
C ALA A 414 -16.03 -7.28 11.12
N PHE A 415 -15.78 -6.06 11.61
CA PHE A 415 -16.07 -4.83 10.86
C PHE A 415 -15.27 -4.78 9.56
N LEU A 416 -13.97 -5.05 9.59
CA LEU A 416 -13.11 -5.05 8.40
C LEU A 416 -13.52 -6.13 7.40
N HIS A 417 -13.86 -7.33 7.87
CA HIS A 417 -14.30 -8.42 7.03
C HIS A 417 -15.64 -8.12 6.36
N ARG A 418 -16.60 -7.55 7.10
CA ARG A 418 -17.91 -7.16 6.57
C ARG A 418 -17.82 -6.08 5.48
N ASN A 419 -16.85 -5.17 5.61
CA ASN A 419 -16.61 -4.10 4.64
C ASN A 419 -15.63 -4.50 3.52
N ALA A 420 -15.05 -5.70 3.56
CA ALA A 420 -14.23 -6.21 2.47
C ALA A 420 -15.11 -6.51 1.24
N ALA A 421 -14.54 -6.38 0.04
CA ALA A 421 -15.26 -6.69 -1.20
C ALA A 421 -15.74 -8.17 -1.19
N ARG A 422 -17.04 -8.40 -1.41
CA ARG A 422 -17.64 -9.75 -1.42
C ARG A 422 -17.05 -10.61 -2.55
N PRO A 423 -16.75 -11.90 -2.31
CA PRO A 423 -16.23 -12.79 -3.35
C PRO A 423 -17.12 -12.86 -4.60
N ALA A 424 -18.45 -12.97 -4.44
CA ALA A 424 -19.39 -13.06 -5.58
C ALA A 424 -19.28 -11.84 -6.51
N GLN A 425 -19.30 -10.64 -5.94
CA GLN A 425 -19.17 -9.39 -6.68
C GLN A 425 -17.78 -9.23 -7.30
N PHE A 426 -16.72 -9.65 -6.60
CA PHE A 426 -15.35 -9.60 -7.10
C PHE A 426 -15.14 -10.55 -8.29
N PHE A 427 -15.79 -11.71 -8.28
CA PHE A 427 -15.65 -12.76 -9.30
C PHE A 427 -16.74 -12.71 -10.39
N GLY A 428 -17.57 -11.66 -10.41
CA GLY A 428 -18.62 -11.47 -11.43
C GLY A 428 -19.69 -12.57 -11.44
N ILE A 429 -19.97 -13.21 -10.30
CA ILE A 429 -20.93 -14.33 -10.23
C ILE A 429 -22.35 -13.78 -10.12
N PRO A 430 -23.32 -14.26 -10.93
CA PRO A 430 -24.71 -13.80 -10.86
C PRO A 430 -25.39 -14.15 -9.54
N ASP A 431 -26.01 -13.17 -8.87
CA ASP A 431 -26.62 -13.36 -7.54
C ASP A 431 -27.70 -14.46 -7.51
N GLY A 432 -28.43 -14.65 -8.60
CA GLY A 432 -29.49 -15.67 -8.72
C GLY A 432 -28.98 -17.12 -8.79
N GLN A 433 -27.68 -17.33 -8.97
CA GLN A 433 -27.04 -18.65 -9.09
C GLN A 433 -26.11 -18.96 -7.91
N VAL A 434 -26.06 -18.10 -6.89
CA VAL A 434 -25.13 -18.23 -5.75
C VAL A 434 -25.83 -18.88 -4.57
N VAL A 435 -25.24 -19.96 -4.07
CA VAL A 435 -25.55 -20.51 -2.76
C VAL A 435 -24.39 -20.19 -1.83
N THR A 436 -24.69 -19.45 -0.77
CA THR A 436 -23.72 -19.08 0.24
C THR A 436 -23.89 -19.94 1.48
N LEU A 437 -22.88 -20.74 1.81
CA LEU A 437 -22.84 -21.52 3.04
C LEU A 437 -22.04 -20.74 4.08
N SER A 438 -22.76 -20.05 4.97
CA SER A 438 -22.18 -19.27 6.06
C SER A 438 -21.97 -20.11 7.30
N THR A 439 -20.74 -20.14 7.80
CA THR A 439 -20.43 -20.65 9.15
C THR A 439 -20.25 -19.48 10.11
N HIS A 440 -20.84 -19.59 11.31
CA HIS A 440 -20.61 -18.65 12.39
C HIS A 440 -19.35 -19.07 13.15
N MET A 441 -18.40 -18.16 13.28
CA MET A 441 -17.11 -18.41 13.92
C MET A 441 -16.86 -17.38 15.02
N ASP A 442 -16.30 -17.84 16.13
CA ASP A 442 -15.77 -17.06 17.25
C ASP A 442 -14.23 -17.22 17.21
N LEU A 443 -13.48 -16.12 17.04
CA LEU A 443 -12.05 -16.15 16.64
C LEU A 443 -11.06 -15.88 17.78
#